data_AF-A1RVL1-F1
#
_entry.id   AF-A1RVL1-F1
#
_cell.length_a   1.000
_cell.length_b   1.000
_cell.length_c   1.000
_cell.angle_alpha   90.00
_cell.angle_beta   90.00
_cell.angle_gamma   90.00
#
_symmetry.space_group_name_H-M   'P 1'
#
loop_
_entity.id
_entity.type
_entity.pdbx_description
1 polymer ?
#
loop_
_entity_poly.entity_id
_entity_poly.type
_entity_poly.pdbx_seq_one_letter_code
_entity_poly.pdbx_strand_id
1 'polypeptide(L)' 'MYVVYMAAVIHVLGAHAYTLARYGVDPYEDVETAVKKLEAKAPHLARFLKEVATF' A
#
# COMPACT_ATOMS: atom_id res chain seq x y z
N MET A 1 20.40 -1.40 15.65
CA MET A 1 20.04 -1.14 14.24
C MET A 1 18.53 -1.25 14.15
N TYR A 2 17.80 -0.13 14.13
CA TYR A 2 16.35 -0.15 13.94
C TYR A 2 16.09 -0.42 12.45
N VAL A 3 15.78 -1.66 12.10
CA VAL A 3 15.24 -1.98 10.78
C VAL A 3 13.81 -1.44 10.80
N VAL A 4 13.57 -0.31 10.15
CA VAL A 4 12.20 0.12 9.86
C VAL A 4 11.66 -0.90 8.86
N TYR A 5 10.94 -1.90 9.37
CA TYR A 5 10.27 -2.88 8.53
C TYR A 5 9.18 -2.10 7.77
N MET A 6 9.46 -1.71 6.53
CA MET A 6 8.45 -1.10 5.68
C MET A 6 7.36 -2.15 5.46
N ALA A 7 6.17 -1.91 6.01
CA ALA A 7 5.07 -2.85 5.90
C ALA A 7 4.73 -3.06 4.42
N ALA A 8 4.69 -4.31 3.97
CA ALA A 8 4.12 -4.66 2.68
C ALA A 8 2.61 -4.43 2.71
N VAL A 9 2.02 -4.09 1.56
CA VAL A 9 0.57 -3.83 1.44
C VAL A 9 -0.26 -5.01 1.93
N ILE A 10 0.18 -6.25 1.70
CA ILE A 10 -0.47 -7.47 2.17
C ILE A 10 -0.51 -7.59 3.70
N HIS A 11 0.46 -7.01 4.42
CA HIS A 11 0.43 -7.00 5.89
C HIS A 11 -0.60 -6.01 6.45
N VAL A 12 -0.93 -4.97 5.69
CA VAL A 12 -1.91 -3.94 6.08
C VAL A 12 -3.34 -4.35 5.70
N LEU A 13 -3.54 -4.84 4.46
CA LEU A 13 -4.86 -5.09 3.89
C LEU A 13 -5.24 -6.58 3.83
N GLY A 14 -4.29 -7.48 4.12
CA GLY A 14 -4.48 -8.92 3.93
C GLY A 14 -4.85 -9.25 2.48
N ALA A 15 -5.83 -10.13 2.29
CA ALA A 15 -6.32 -10.53 0.98
C ALA A 15 -6.85 -9.35 0.12
N HIS A 16 -7.28 -8.24 0.74
CA HIS A 16 -7.77 -7.08 0.00
C HIS A 16 -6.67 -6.35 -0.78
N ALA A 17 -5.39 -6.60 -0.50
CA ALA A 17 -4.27 -6.06 -1.26
C ALA A 17 -4.34 -6.42 -2.75
N TYR A 18 -4.83 -7.61 -3.10
CA TYR A 18 -5.00 -8.05 -4.50
C TYR A 18 -5.99 -7.18 -5.30
N THR A 19 -6.91 -6.49 -4.64
CA THR A 19 -7.84 -5.56 -5.31
C THR A 19 -7.10 -4.35 -5.90
N LEU A 20 -5.92 -4.02 -5.38
CA LEU A 20 -5.11 -2.90 -5.83
C LEU A 20 -4.27 -3.24 -7.07
N ALA A 21 -4.17 -4.51 -7.46
CA ALA A 21 -3.44 -4.96 -8.65
C ALA A 21 -3.92 -4.28 -9.94
N ARG A 22 -5.21 -3.95 -10.03
CA ARG A 22 -5.77 -3.20 -11.16
C ARG A 22 -5.21 -1.78 -11.32
N TYR A 23 -4.59 -1.24 -10.27
CA TYR A 23 -3.89 0.05 -10.29
C TYR A 23 -2.38 -0.10 -10.51
N GLY A 24 -1.87 -1.33 -10.64
CA GLY A 24 -0.45 -1.64 -10.79
C GLY A 24 0.28 -1.85 -9.46
N VAL A 25 -0.46 -2.03 -8.36
CA VAL A 25 0.10 -2.33 -7.05
C VAL A 25 0.35 -3.83 -6.92
N ASP A 26 1.55 -4.22 -6.53
CA ASP A 26 1.90 -5.57 -6.11
C ASP A 26 1.60 -5.71 -4.60
N PRO A 27 0.81 -6.70 -4.15
CA PRO A 27 0.52 -6.93 -2.73
C PRO A 27 1.76 -7.03 -1.83
N TYR A 28 2.90 -7.46 -2.38
CA TYR A 28 4.13 -7.67 -1.63
C TYR A 28 5.07 -6.45 -1.65
N GLU A 29 4.74 -5.40 -2.39
CA GLU A 29 5.51 -4.15 -2.35
C GLU A 29 5.23 -3.36 -1.08
N ASP A 30 6.14 -2.45 -0.73
CA ASP A 30 5.99 -1.59 0.43
C ASP A 30 4.86 -0.56 0.23
N VAL A 31 4.26 -0.15 1.34
CA VAL A 31 3.16 0.82 1.36
C VAL A 31 3.51 2.15 0.67
N GLU A 32 4.75 2.63 0.78
CA GLU A 32 5.14 3.92 0.17
C GLU A 32 5.15 3.83 -1.36
N THR A 33 5.69 2.76 -1.91
CA THR A 33 5.69 2.50 -3.36
C THR A 33 4.27 2.31 -3.88
N ALA A 34 3.43 1.55 -3.17
CA ALA A 34 2.02 1.38 -3.52
C ALA A 34 1.25 2.72 -3.51
N VAL A 35 1.49 3.58 -2.51
CA VAL A 35 0.92 4.92 -2.43
C VAL A 35 1.28 5.75 -3.65
N LYS A 36 2.57 5.80 -4.06
CA LYS A 36 3.00 6.58 -5.23
C LYS A 36 2.30 6.13 -6.51
N LYS A 37 2.12 4.81 -6.68
CA LYS A 37 1.38 4.25 -7.81
C LYS A 37 -0.12 4.62 -7.78
N LEU A 38 -0.71 4.61 -6.59
CA LEU A 38 -2.12 4.96 -6.39
C LEU A 38 -2.36 6.47 -6.56
N GLU A 39 -1.42 7.35 -6.19
CA GLU A 39 -1.58 8.81 -6.35
C GLU A 39 -1.85 9.20 -7.80
N ALA A 40 -1.23 8.51 -8.77
CA ALA A 40 -1.41 8.79 -10.19
C ALA A 40 -2.77 8.32 -10.76
N LYS A 41 -3.39 7.28 -10.19
CA LYS A 41 -4.57 6.60 -10.78
C LYS A 41 -5.83 6.64 -9.91
N ALA A 42 -5.65 6.64 -8.59
CA ALA A 42 -6.71 6.54 -7.59
C ALA A 42 -6.25 7.24 -6.28
N PRO A 43 -6.19 8.59 -6.26
CA PRO A 43 -5.65 9.33 -5.11
C PRO A 43 -6.43 9.12 -3.81
N HIS A 44 -7.72 8.77 -3.90
CA HIS A 44 -8.53 8.40 -2.75
C HIS A 44 -8.07 7.07 -2.11
N LEU A 45 -7.61 6.10 -2.90
CA LEU A 45 -7.04 4.86 -2.39
C LEU A 45 -5.64 5.07 -1.81
N ALA A 46 -4.85 5.98 -2.39
CA ALA A 46 -3.56 6.36 -1.81
C ALA A 46 -3.74 6.96 -0.41
N ARG A 47 -4.72 7.86 -0.25
CA ARG A 47 -5.09 8.43 1.05
C ARG A 47 -5.57 7.37 2.03
N PHE A 48 -6.49 6.50 1.61
CA PHE A 48 -6.97 5.40 2.44
C PHE A 48 -5.80 4.51 2.91
N LEU A 49 -4.92 4.11 2.00
CA LEU A 49 -3.77 3.25 2.33
C LEU A 49 -2.83 3.91 3.34
N LYS A 50 -2.57 5.23 3.23
CA LYS A 50 -1.81 5.99 4.24
C LYS A 50 -2.49 5.97 5.61
N GLU A 51 -3.80 6.21 5.65
CA GLU A 51 -4.58 6.25 6.90
C GLU A 51 -4.56 4.88 7.60
N VAL A 52 -4.72 3.78 6.87
CA VAL A 52 -4.73 2.42 7.46
C VAL A 52 -3.35 1.83 7.74
N ALA A 53 -2.27 2.40 7.20
CA ALA A 53 -0.91 1.96 7.49
C ALA A 53 -0.28 2.67 8.70
N THR A 54 -0.94 3.68 9.28
CA THR A 54 -0.41 4.49 10.40
C THR A 54 -0.71 3.87 11.79
N PHE A 55 -0.93 2.56 11.88
CA PHE A 55 -1.19 1.86 13.14
C PHE A 55 0.09 1.41 13.87
#